data_AF-A0A2T1E7Y6-F1
#
_entry.id   AF-A0A2T1E7Y6-F1
#
_cell.length_a   1.000
_cell.length_b   1.000
_cell.length_c   1.000
_cell.angle_alpha   90.00
_cell.angle_beta   90.00
_cell.angle_gamma   90.00
#
_symmetry.space_group_name_H-M   'P 1'
#
loop_
_entity.id
_entity.type
_entity.pdbx_description
1 polymer ?
#
loop_
_entity_poly.entity_id
_entity_poly.type
_entity_poly.pdbx_seq_one_letter_code
_entity_poly.pdbx_strand_id
1 'polypeptide(L)' 'MTAAVKEKTELNQSVKREIDDYELDPYQFRIYARITRRSGNSEAWESITNKACACRMSLSRTRLALQILNLVEITQ' A
#
# COMPACT_ATOMS: atom_id res chain seq x y z
N MET A 1 -13.93 4.13 -35.61
CA MET A 1 -13.22 2.88 -35.21
C MET A 1 -11.74 3.17 -35.43
N THR A 2 -10.86 3.20 -34.43
CA THR A 2 -10.56 2.19 -33.41
C THR A 2 -9.92 2.85 -32.18
N ALA A 3 -10.43 2.53 -31.00
CA ALA A 3 -9.82 2.89 -29.73
C ALA A 3 -8.61 1.97 -29.46
N ALA A 4 -7.39 2.53 -29.49
CA ALA A 4 -6.22 1.87 -28.92
C ALA A 4 -6.06 2.38 -27.49
N VAL A 5 -6.63 1.63 -26.54
CA VAL A 5 -6.46 1.82 -25.10
C VAL A 5 -4.96 1.73 -24.79
N LYS A 6 -4.33 2.88 -24.56
CA LYS A 6 -2.93 2.98 -24.20
C LYS A 6 -2.85 3.18 -22.70
N GLU A 7 -2.88 2.09 -21.94
CA GLU A 7 -2.38 2.10 -20.56
C GLU A 7 -2.01 0.69 -20.11
N LYS A 8 -0.82 0.26 -20.51
CA LYS A 8 -0.07 -0.71 -19.70
C LYS A 8 0.69 0.12 -18.67
N THR A 9 0.00 0.50 -17.61
CA THR A 9 0.68 0.94 -16.38
C THR A 9 1.45 -0.27 -15.91
N GLU A 10 2.75 -0.31 -16.20
CA GLU A 10 3.59 -1.39 -15.76
C GLU A 10 3.44 -1.53 -14.25
N LEU A 11 2.98 -2.71 -13.82
CA LEU A 11 2.93 -3.12 -12.42
C LEU A 11 4.37 -3.33 -11.91
N ASN A 12 5.20 -2.28 -11.97
CA ASN A 12 6.55 -2.27 -11.43
C ASN A 12 6.50 -2.06 -9.92
N GLN A 13 5.67 -2.85 -9.24
CA GLN A 13 5.71 -2.98 -7.81
C GLN A 13 6.48 -4.25 -7.49
N SER A 14 7.80 -4.18 -7.66
CA SER A 14 8.70 -5.19 -7.13
C SER A 14 8.59 -5.14 -5.60
N VAL A 15 7.87 -6.10 -5.04
CA VAL A 15 7.84 -6.37 -3.60
C VAL A 15 9.26 -6.83 -3.24
N LYS A 16 9.91 -6.10 -2.34
CA LYS A 16 11.20 -6.51 -1.77
C LYS A 16 11.03 -7.88 -1.10
N ARG A 17 12.02 -8.78 -1.25
CA ARG A 17 11.93 -10.15 -0.72
C ARG A 17 11.76 -10.18 0.80
N GLU A 18 12.34 -9.20 1.48
CA GLU A 18 12.24 -9.01 2.93
C GLU A 18 10.80 -8.77 3.39
N ILE A 19 9.87 -8.43 2.48
CA ILE A 19 8.44 -8.28 2.81
C ILE A 19 7.76 -9.63 3.01
N ASP A 20 8.22 -10.66 2.31
CA ASP A 20 7.67 -12.01 2.44
C ASP A 20 7.92 -12.57 3.86
N ASP A 21 8.99 -12.13 4.52
CA ASP A 21 9.34 -12.52 5.89
C ASP A 21 8.43 -11.89 6.97
N TYR A 22 7.67 -10.84 6.65
CA TYR A 22 6.78 -10.17 7.60
C TYR A 22 5.38 -10.80 7.69
N GLU A 23 5.09 -11.85 6.93
CA GLU A 23 3.81 -12.58 6.93
C GLU A 23 2.58 -11.63 6.90
N LEU A 24 2.66 -10.56 6.11
CA LEU A 24 1.62 -9.53 6.10
C LEU A 24 0.27 -10.11 5.67
N ASP A 25 -0.77 -9.80 6.44
CA ASP A 25 -2.12 -10.12 5.99
C ASP A 25 -2.48 -9.30 4.73
N PRO A 26 -3.51 -9.70 3.95
CA PRO A 26 -3.89 -9.00 2.72
C PRO A 26 -4.25 -7.51 2.90
N TYR A 27 -4.63 -7.09 4.10
CA TYR A 27 -4.99 -5.71 4.44
C TYR A 27 -3.75 -4.88 4.75
N GLN A 28 -2.82 -5.44 5.51
CA GLN A 28 -1.51 -4.85 5.78
C GLN A 28 -0.73 -4.68 4.48
N PHE A 29 -0.69 -5.72 3.64
CA PHE A 29 -0.03 -5.66 2.35
C PHE A 29 -0.61 -4.57 1.44
N ARG A 30 -1.94 -4.38 1.40
CA ARG A 30 -2.57 -3.30 0.62
C ARG A 30 -2.14 -1.91 1.07
N ILE A 31 -2.05 -1.69 2.38
CA ILE A 31 -1.62 -0.41 2.95
C ILE A 31 -0.14 -0.18 2.65
N TYR A 32 0.70 -1.18 2.92
CA TYR A 32 2.12 -1.17 2.61
C TYR A 32 2.35 -0.83 1.13
N ALA A 33 1.75 -1.60 0.22
CA ALA A 33 1.90 -1.43 -1.22
C ALA A 33 1.43 -0.05 -1.71
N ARG A 34 0.47 0.58 -1.01
CA ARG A 34 0.05 1.93 -1.34
C ARG A 34 1.06 2.97 -0.87
N ILE A 35 1.55 2.84 0.36
CA ILE A 35 2.57 3.75 0.92
C ILE A 35 3.81 3.73 0.03
N THR A 36 4.31 2.54 -0.34
CA THR A 36 5.50 2.41 -1.18
C THR A 36 5.31 2.98 -2.58
N ARG A 37 4.12 2.84 -3.19
CA ARG A 37 3.85 3.47 -4.50
C ARG A 37 3.89 4.99 -4.44
N ARG A 38 3.51 5.57 -3.29
CA ARG A 38 3.44 7.02 -3.10
C ARG A 38 4.73 7.62 -2.54
N SER A 39 5.60 6.82 -1.91
CA SER A 39 6.88 7.30 -1.37
C SER A 39 7.86 7.77 -2.44
N GLY A 40 7.73 7.28 -3.68
CA GLY A 40 8.50 7.80 -4.81
C GLY A 40 8.14 9.23 -5.24
N ASN A 41 7.01 9.76 -4.78
CA ASN A 41 6.44 11.04 -5.24
C ASN A 41 6.26 12.07 -4.10
N SER A 42 6.97 11.94 -2.98
CA SER A 42 6.89 12.85 -1.82
C SER A 42 5.53 12.92 -1.09
N GLU A 43 4.55 12.08 -1.45
CA GLU A 43 3.18 12.11 -0.89
C GLU A 43 2.76 10.78 -0.26
N ALA A 44 3.70 10.04 0.34
CA ALA A 44 3.44 8.75 0.99
C ALA A 44 2.35 8.82 2.08
N TRP A 45 2.33 9.93 2.82
CA TRP A 45 1.54 10.11 4.04
C TRP A 45 0.30 10.95 3.78
N GLU A 46 -0.68 10.36 3.09
CA GLU A 46 -2.02 10.90 2.94
C GLU A 46 -2.93 10.60 4.15
N SER A 47 -4.12 11.21 4.20
CA SER A 47 -5.09 10.96 5.27
C SER A 47 -5.53 9.48 5.36
N ILE A 48 -5.87 9.03 6.56
CA ILE A 48 -6.36 7.66 6.79
C ILE A 48 -7.61 7.36 5.95
N THR A 49 -8.49 8.35 5.76
CA THR A 49 -9.69 8.21 4.91
C THR A 49 -9.32 7.95 3.45
N ASN A 50 -8.31 8.66 2.93
CA ASN A 50 -7.84 8.44 1.56
C ASN A 50 -7.21 7.05 1.44
N LYS A 51 -6.39 6.63 2.42
CA LYS A 51 -5.82 5.26 2.50
C LYS A 51 -6.91 4.20 2.48
N ALA A 52 -7.92 4.34 3.34
CA ALA A 52 -9.06 3.43 3.41
C ALA A 52 -9.82 3.33 2.09
N CYS A 53 -10.11 4.48 1.46
CA CYS A 53 -10.84 4.56 0.21
C CYS A 53 -10.15 3.80 -0.92
N ALA A 54 -8.91 4.17 -1.29
CA ALA A 54 -8.25 3.49 -2.41
C ALA A 54 -7.71 2.08 -2.08
N CYS A 55 -7.59 1.69 -0.80
CA CYS A 55 -7.36 0.28 -0.43
C CYS A 55 -8.66 -0.54 -0.34
N ARG A 56 -9.82 0.11 -0.49
CA ARG A 56 -11.17 -0.48 -0.37
C ARG A 56 -11.39 -1.17 0.98
N MET A 57 -11.08 -0.45 2.05
CA MET A 57 -11.12 -0.94 3.42
C MET A 57 -11.96 -0.02 4.31
N SER A 58 -12.49 -0.55 5.41
CA SER A 58 -13.06 0.29 6.47
C SER A 58 -11.97 1.12 7.15
N LEU A 59 -12.36 2.25 7.74
CA LEU A 59 -11.46 3.06 8.56
C LEU A 59 -10.87 2.25 9.73
N SER A 60 -11.66 1.39 10.36
CA SER A 60 -11.21 0.55 11.48
C SER A 60 -10.12 -0.43 11.06
N ARG A 61 -10.30 -1.17 9.95
CA ARG A 61 -9.27 -2.08 9.43
C ARG A 61 -8.03 -1.31 8.98
N THR A 62 -8.20 -0.13 8.38
CA THR A 62 -7.07 0.70 7.93
C THR A 62 -6.22 1.14 9.11
N ARG A 63 -6.85 1.57 10.22
CA ARG A 63 -6.14 1.92 11.46
C ARG A 63 -5.41 0.73 12.06
N LEU A 64 -6.06 -0.43 12.13
CA LEU A 64 -5.44 -1.64 12.66
C LEU A 64 -4.22 -2.06 11.82
N ALA A 65 -4.36 -2.08 10.49
CA ALA A 65 -3.26 -2.41 9.58
C ALA A 65 -2.09 -1.42 9.73
N LEU A 66 -2.36 -0.12 9.85
CA LEU A 66 -1.33 0.91 10.09
C LEU A 66 -0.64 0.73 11.44
N GLN A 67 -1.37 0.38 12.50
CA GLN A 67 -0.78 0.12 13.82
C GLN A 67 0.19 -1.06 13.76
N ILE A 68 -0.20 -2.15 13.10
CA ILE A 68 0.65 -3.33 12.94
C ILE A 68 1.90 -2.98 12.12
N LEU A 69 1.74 -2.28 10.99
CA LEU A 69 2.86 -1.88 10.15
C LEU A 69 3.83 -0.92 10.88
N ASN A 70 3.32 0.03 11.67
CA ASN A 70 4.16 0.92 12.48
C ASN A 70 4.87 0.19 13.64
N LEU A 71 4.24 -0.86 14.20
CA LEU A 71 4.89 -1.69 15.23
C LEU A 71 6.07 -2.47 14.65
N VAL A 72 6.01 -2.86 13.38
CA VAL A 72 7.13 -3.50 12.68
C VAL A 72 8.33 -2.55 12.53
N GLU A 73 8.11 -1.24 12.37
CA GLU A 73 9.18 -0.21 12.28
C GLU A 73 9.97 -0.02 13.58
N ILE A 74 9.45 -0.42 14.76
CA ILE A 74 10.11 -0.19 16.06
C ILE A 74 11.18 -1.26 16.38
N THR A 75 11.35 -2.26 15.51
CA THR A 75 12.27 -3.39 15.75
C THR A 75 13.61 -3.25 15.02
N GLN A 76 14.11 -2.02 14.83
CA GLN A 76 15.47 -1.72 14.36
C GLN A 76 16.31 -1.07 15.44
#